data_AF-A0A3D5ULT4-F1
#
_entry.id   AF-A0A3D5ULT4-F1
#
_cell.length_a   1.000
_cell.length_b   1.000
_cell.length_c   1.000
_cell.angle_alpha   90.00
_cell.angle_beta   90.00
_cell.angle_gamma   90.00
#
_symmetry.space_group_name_H-M   'P 1'
#
loop_
_entity.id
_entity.type
_entity.pdbx_description
1 polymer ?
#
loop_
_entity_poly.entity_id
_entity_poly.type
_entity_poly.pdbx_seq_one_letter_code
_entity_poly.pdbx_strand_id
1 'polypeptide(L)'
;MFIHRNRPFIFTTAIVGAVLMYIGWQISGPFIWVVIFASGLMIGSGMPILFSYPMLLKEIGPKYAGSAGGIISTLQLIGAVVIPTYLITPLAGDNYHLMFGLGAACMVALGIINLFLPEVGPKKERN
;
A
#
# COMPACT_ATOMS: atom_id res chain seq x y z
N MET A 1 -15.88 -13.52 5.02
CA MET A 1 -15.11 -14.78 5.13
C MET A 1 -13.59 -14.60 5.30
N PHE A 2 -12.96 -13.41 5.23
CA PHE A 2 -11.48 -13.30 5.40
C PHE A 2 -11.00 -12.17 6.33
N ILE A 3 -11.89 -11.54 7.08
CA ILE A 3 -11.65 -10.17 7.55
C ILE A 3 -10.77 -10.08 8.83
N HIS A 4 -10.63 -11.16 9.60
CA HIS A 4 -9.94 -11.15 10.90
C HIS A 4 -8.41 -11.26 10.83
N ARG A 5 -7.79 -11.39 9.65
CA ARG A 5 -6.33 -11.63 9.49
C ARG A 5 -5.66 -10.68 8.48
N ASN A 6 -6.28 -9.54 8.17
CA ASN A 6 -5.78 -8.69 7.08
C ASN A 6 -4.63 -7.75 7.49
N ARG A 7 -4.57 -7.32 8.76
CA ARG A 7 -3.50 -6.43 9.26
C ARG A 7 -2.10 -7.01 9.09
N PRO A 8 -1.78 -8.21 9.61
CA PRO A 8 -0.45 -8.78 9.44
C PRO A 8 -0.16 -9.08 7.97
N PHE A 9 -1.17 -9.47 7.18
CA PHE A 9 -1.01 -9.73 5.76
C PHE A 9 -0.61 -8.47 4.99
N ILE A 10 -1.36 -7.36 5.14
CA ILE A 10 -1.05 -6.08 4.48
C ILE A 10 0.31 -5.55 4.93
N PHE A 11 0.65 -5.69 6.21
CA PHE A 11 1.97 -5.31 6.70
C PHE A 11 3.07 -6.14 6.03
N THR A 12 2.93 -7.47 6.01
CA THR A 12 3.94 -8.34 5.38
C THR A 12 4.08 -8.07 3.89
N THR A 13 2.98 -7.86 3.17
CA THR A 13 3.04 -7.61 1.73
C THR A 13 3.61 -6.23 1.42
N ALA A 14 3.35 -5.22 2.27
CA ALA A 14 3.96 -3.90 2.15
C ALA A 14 5.48 -3.94 2.39
N ILE A 15 5.94 -4.63 3.43
CA ILE A 15 7.38 -4.74 3.73
C ILE A 15 8.11 -5.57 2.67
N VAL A 16 7.58 -6.74 2.32
CA VAL A 16 8.19 -7.59 1.29
C VAL A 16 8.18 -6.88 -0.07
N GLY A 17 7.08 -6.22 -0.44
CA GLY A 17 6.99 -5.41 -1.65
C GLY A 17 8.01 -4.27 -1.68
N ALA A 18 8.19 -3.54 -0.58
CA ALA A 18 9.18 -2.47 -0.47
C ALA A 18 10.63 -2.97 -0.66
N VAL A 19 10.96 -4.10 -0.01
CA VAL A 19 12.28 -4.72 -0.13
C VAL A 19 12.54 -5.20 -1.55
N LEU A 20 11.58 -5.89 -2.17
CA LEU A 20 11.70 -6.37 -3.55
C LEU A 20 11.80 -5.21 -4.55
N MET A 21 11.06 -4.13 -4.34
CA MET A 21 11.15 -2.92 -5.17
C MET A 21 12.53 -2.30 -5.10
N TYR A 22 13.13 -2.18 -3.91
CA TYR A 22 14.47 -1.64 -3.75
C TYR A 22 15.53 -2.55 -4.38
N ILE A 23 15.48 -3.86 -4.10
CA ILE A 23 16.41 -4.85 -4.65
C ILE A 23 16.31 -4.93 -6.18
N GLY A 24 15.10 -4.85 -6.73
CA GLY A 24 14.86 -4.86 -8.18
C GLY A 24 15.64 -3.77 -8.92
N TRP A 25 15.95 -2.66 -8.24
CA TRP A 25 16.70 -1.55 -8.79
C TRP A 25 18.21 -1.55 -8.49
N GLN A 26 18.68 -2.55 -7.75
CA GLN A 26 20.11 -2.79 -7.53
C GLN A 26 20.66 -3.89 -8.45
N ILE A 27 19.79 -4.72 -9.02
CA ILE A 27 20.17 -5.89 -9.82
C ILE A 27 20.03 -5.57 -11.30
N SER A 28 21.07 -5.84 -12.08
CA SER A 28 21.04 -5.86 -13.54
C SER A 28 20.97 -7.29 -14.07
N GLY A 29 20.20 -7.53 -15.14
CA GLY A 29 20.13 -8.83 -15.83
C GLY A 29 18.74 -9.48 -15.78
N PRO A 30 18.58 -10.70 -16.32
CA PRO A 30 17.27 -11.33 -16.52
C PRO A 30 16.49 -11.63 -15.24
N PHE A 31 17.19 -11.74 -14.10
CA PHE A 31 16.57 -11.93 -12.78
C PHE A 31 15.70 -10.74 -12.34
N ILE A 32 15.92 -9.54 -12.90
CA ILE A 32 15.13 -8.35 -12.59
C ILE A 32 13.63 -8.58 -12.85
N TRP A 33 13.29 -9.32 -13.91
CA TRP A 33 11.90 -9.58 -14.29
C TRP A 33 11.16 -10.36 -13.20
N VAL A 34 11.83 -11.35 -12.60
CA VAL A 34 11.26 -12.16 -11.51
C VAL A 34 11.05 -11.30 -10.27
N VAL A 35 12.03 -10.44 -9.93
CA VAL A 35 11.96 -9.56 -8.76
C VAL A 35 10.87 -8.50 -8.91
N ILE A 36 10.78 -7.85 -10.07
CA ILE A 36 9.72 -6.86 -10.36
C ILE A 36 8.35 -7.54 -10.39
N PHE A 37 8.23 -8.73 -10.99
CA PHE A 37 6.98 -9.48 -10.98
C PHE A 37 6.53 -9.84 -9.55
N ALA A 38 7.44 -10.35 -8.72
CA ALA A 38 7.15 -10.65 -7.32
C ALA A 38 6.79 -9.38 -6.53
N SER A 39 7.48 -8.26 -6.75
CA SER A 39 7.16 -6.97 -6.14
C SER A 39 5.75 -6.51 -6.52
N GLY A 40 5.41 -6.56 -7.80
CA GLY A 40 4.08 -6.21 -8.32
C GLY A 40 2.97 -7.07 -7.72
N LEU A 41 3.19 -8.37 -7.56
CA LEU A 41 2.24 -9.26 -6.90
C LEU A 41 2.01 -8.90 -5.43
N MET A 42 3.08 -8.61 -4.69
CA MET A 42 2.98 -8.25 -3.27
C MET A 42 2.23 -6.93 -3.09
N ILE A 43 2.61 -5.90 -3.82
CA ILE A 43 1.94 -4.58 -3.78
C ILE A 43 0.49 -4.70 -4.25
N GLY A 44 0.25 -5.43 -5.35
CA GLY A 44 -1.07 -5.63 -5.93
C GLY A 44 -2.03 -6.42 -5.04
N SER A 45 -1.52 -7.34 -4.21
CA SER A 45 -2.36 -8.14 -3.30
C SER A 45 -2.94 -7.33 -2.12
N GLY A 46 -2.22 -6.31 -1.65
CA GLY A 46 -2.65 -5.49 -0.51
C GLY A 46 -3.68 -4.42 -0.87
N MET A 47 -3.61 -3.87 -2.09
CA MET A 47 -4.42 -2.73 -2.53
C MET A 47 -5.94 -2.99 -2.52
N PRO A 48 -6.47 -4.12 -3.05
CA PRO A 48 -7.91 -4.40 -3.01
C PRO A 48 -8.45 -4.46 -1.57
N ILE A 49 -7.65 -4.96 -0.64
CA ILE A 49 -8.05 -5.07 0.76
C ILE A 49 -8.18 -3.68 1.38
N LEU A 50 -7.21 -2.80 1.12
CA LEU A 50 -7.24 -1.40 1.59
C LEU A 50 -8.40 -0.60 0.99
N PHE A 51 -8.68 -0.77 -0.30
CA PHE A 51 -9.83 -0.12 -0.95
C PHE A 51 -11.18 -0.65 -0.47
N SER A 52 -11.25 -1.90 -0.02
CA SER A 52 -12.48 -2.47 0.55
C SER A 52 -12.76 -1.99 1.99
N TYR A 53 -11.73 -1.56 2.72
CA TYR A 53 -11.81 -1.20 4.15
C TYR A 53 -12.89 -0.17 4.51
N PRO A 54 -13.06 0.94 3.77
CA PRO A 54 -14.07 1.96 4.09
C PRO A 54 -15.49 1.41 4.01
N MET A 55 -15.77 0.52 3.06
CA MET A 55 -17.10 -0.10 2.92
C MET A 55 -17.41 -1.08 4.05
N LEU A 56 -16.39 -1.59 4.74
CA LEU A 56 -16.54 -2.49 5.89
C LEU A 56 -16.85 -1.73 7.19
N LEU A 57 -16.71 -0.39 7.22
CA LEU A 57 -17.13 0.43 8.35
C LEU A 57 -18.65 0.54 8.38
N LYS A 58 -19.25 0.17 9.53
CA LYS A 58 -20.70 0.21 9.75
C LYS A 58 -21.31 1.61 9.49
N GLU A 59 -20.54 2.66 9.75
CA GLU A 59 -20.96 4.06 9.59
C GLU A 59 -21.07 4.52 8.13
N ILE A 60 -20.23 3.97 7.24
CA ILE A 60 -20.23 4.29 5.80
C ILE A 60 -21.22 3.37 5.09
N GLY A 61 -21.06 2.06 5.30
CA GLY A 61 -21.86 1.00 4.67
C GLY A 61 -21.99 1.14 3.15
N PRO A 62 -22.97 0.44 2.53
CA PRO A 62 -23.24 0.58 1.09
C PRO A 62 -23.75 1.97 0.69
N LYS A 63 -24.38 2.70 1.63
CA LYS A 63 -25.02 4.00 1.38
C LYS A 63 -24.02 5.10 1.03
N TYR A 64 -22.87 5.15 1.71
CA TYR A 64 -21.85 6.17 1.49
C TYR A 64 -20.58 5.61 0.80
N ALA A 65 -20.61 4.35 0.36
CA ALA A 65 -19.48 3.69 -0.30
C ALA A 65 -18.93 4.49 -1.50
N GLY A 66 -19.82 5.02 -2.34
CA GLY A 66 -19.42 5.83 -3.51
C GLY A 66 -18.71 7.13 -3.12
N SER A 67 -19.26 7.89 -2.18
CA SER A 67 -18.66 9.14 -1.70
C SER A 67 -17.35 8.92 -0.97
N ALA A 68 -17.28 7.90 -0.10
CA ALA A 68 -16.06 7.53 0.61
C ALA A 68 -14.96 7.08 -0.37
N GLY A 69 -15.30 6.26 -1.36
CA GLY A 69 -14.37 5.87 -2.42
C GLY A 69 -13.84 7.07 -3.22
N GLY A 70 -14.70 8.03 -3.55
CA GLY A 70 -14.32 9.27 -4.23
C GLY A 70 -13.38 10.17 -3.43
N ILE A 71 -13.62 10.33 -2.13
CA ILE A 71 -12.71 11.10 -1.25
C ILE A 71 -11.35 10.41 -1.14
N ILE A 72 -11.35 9.08 -0.98
CA ILE A 72 -10.11 8.30 -0.86
C ILE A 72 -9.30 8.36 -2.14
N SER A 73 -9.93 8.18 -3.30
CA SER A 73 -9.22 8.26 -4.59
C SER A 73 -8.68 9.66 -4.84
N THR A 74 -9.41 10.71 -4.45
CA THR A 74 -8.94 12.09 -4.56
C THR A 74 -7.71 12.34 -3.70
N LEU A 75 -7.75 11.97 -2.40
CA LEU A 75 -6.61 12.09 -1.50
C LEU A 75 -5.42 11.25 -1.95
N GLN A 76 -5.69 10.04 -2.47
CA GLN A 76 -4.66 9.17 -3.03
C GLN A 76 -3.99 9.80 -4.25
N LEU A 77 -4.76 10.37 -5.19
CA LEU A 77 -4.21 11.01 -6.38
C LEU A 77 -3.41 12.26 -6.01
N ILE A 78 -3.89 13.06 -5.05
CA ILE A 78 -3.12 14.19 -4.50
C ILE A 78 -1.80 13.69 -3.93
N GLY A 79 -1.82 12.67 -3.08
CA GLY A 79 -0.58 12.07 -2.53
C GLY A 79 0.33 11.51 -3.62
N ALA A 80 -0.23 10.84 -4.63
CA ALA A 80 0.51 10.24 -5.73
C ALA A 80 1.17 11.26 -6.67
N VAL A 81 0.69 12.51 -6.69
CA VAL A 81 1.34 13.59 -7.44
C VAL A 81 2.27 14.39 -6.51
N VAL A 82 1.79 14.78 -5.33
CA VAL A 82 2.52 15.68 -4.43
C VAL A 82 3.77 15.02 -3.86
N ILE A 83 3.68 13.77 -3.40
CA ILE A 83 4.82 13.09 -2.78
C ILE A 83 5.94 12.86 -3.81
N PRO A 84 5.69 12.31 -5.01
CA PRO A 84 6.76 12.15 -5.99
C PRO A 84 7.33 13.49 -6.47
N THR A 85 6.47 14.44 -6.84
CA THR A 85 6.91 15.70 -7.47
C THR A 85 7.64 16.63 -6.50
N TYR A 86 7.16 16.77 -5.26
CA TYR A 86 7.71 17.76 -4.32
C TYR A 86 8.60 17.19 -3.23
N LEU A 87 8.57 15.88 -2.99
CA LEU A 87 9.45 15.23 -2.01
C LEU A 87 10.48 14.35 -2.71
N ILE A 88 10.05 13.31 -3.44
CA ILE A 88 10.98 12.29 -3.95
C ILE A 88 11.92 12.88 -5.01
N THR A 89 11.39 13.50 -6.05
CA THR A 89 12.20 14.05 -7.15
C THR A 89 13.22 15.10 -6.70
N PRO A 90 12.89 16.14 -5.91
CA PRO A 90 13.88 17.12 -5.47
C PRO A 90 14.90 16.57 -4.47
N LEU A 91 14.53 15.59 -3.63
CA LEU A 91 15.49 14.95 -2.71
C LEU A 91 16.45 14.00 -3.42
N ALA A 92 15.98 13.27 -4.44
CA ALA A 92 16.78 12.27 -5.13
C ALA A 92 17.54 12.82 -6.35
N GLY A 93 17.02 13.86 -7.01
CA GLY A 93 17.58 14.38 -8.27
C GLY A 93 17.72 13.27 -9.31
N ASP A 94 18.94 13.11 -9.85
CA ASP A 94 19.27 12.08 -10.84
C ASP A 94 19.68 10.72 -10.22
N ASN A 95 19.67 10.62 -8.89
CA ASN A 95 20.04 9.39 -8.21
C ASN A 95 18.83 8.42 -8.14
N TYR A 96 18.73 7.56 -9.15
CA TYR A 96 17.68 6.54 -9.23
C TYR A 96 17.65 5.58 -8.02
N HIS A 97 18.79 5.28 -7.40
CA HIS A 97 18.82 4.45 -6.19
C HIS A 97 18.13 5.15 -5.01
N LEU A 98 18.37 6.46 -4.84
CA LEU A 98 17.68 7.27 -3.83
C LEU A 98 16.19 7.44 -4.17
N MET A 99 15.85 7.65 -5.44
CA MET A 99 14.46 7.80 -5.90
C MET A 99 13.60 6.59 -5.51
N PHE A 100 14.09 5.38 -5.82
CA PHE A 100 13.38 4.14 -5.51
C PHE A 100 13.54 3.72 -4.05
N GLY A 101 14.62 4.13 -3.37
CA GLY A 101 14.77 3.99 -1.92
C GLY A 101 13.73 4.80 -1.14
N LEU A 102 13.48 6.05 -1.56
CA LEU A 102 12.42 6.89 -0.99
C LEU A 102 11.03 6.33 -1.28
N GLY A 103 10.80 5.82 -2.49
CA GLY A 103 9.55 5.11 -2.82
C GLY A 103 9.33 3.86 -1.96
N ALA A 104 10.37 3.06 -1.72
CA ALA A 104 10.31 1.93 -0.81
C ALA A 104 10.05 2.36 0.64
N ALA A 105 10.64 3.47 1.09
CA ALA A 105 10.36 4.05 2.41
C ALA A 105 8.89 4.48 2.56
N CYS A 106 8.28 5.05 1.51
CA CYS A 106 6.84 5.35 1.51
C CYS A 106 6.00 4.07 1.66
N MET A 107 6.37 2.97 1.01
CA MET A 107 5.68 1.68 1.16
C MET A 107 5.82 1.10 2.58
N VAL A 108 6.99 1.24 3.20
CA VAL A 108 7.19 0.86 4.62
C VAL A 108 6.32 1.73 5.53
N ALA A 109 6.28 3.05 5.29
CA ALA A 109 5.44 3.97 6.07
C ALA A 109 3.95 3.59 5.96
N LEU A 110 3.47 3.26 4.76
CA LEU A 110 2.12 2.72 4.56
C LEU A 110 1.89 1.44 5.36
N GLY A 111 2.84 0.50 5.32
CA GLY A 111 2.79 -0.73 6.14
C GLY A 111 2.65 -0.43 7.63
N ILE A 112 3.45 0.49 8.16
CA ILE A 112 3.42 0.90 9.57
C ILE A 112 2.08 1.56 9.92
N ILE A 113 1.59 2.49 9.10
CA ILE A 113 0.29 3.14 9.31
C ILE A 113 -0.85 2.10 9.32
N ASN A 114 -0.77 1.09 8.45
CA ASN A 114 -1.74 0.00 8.40
C ASN A 114 -1.82 -0.83 9.69
N LEU A 115 -0.78 -0.86 10.52
CA LEU A 115 -0.83 -1.50 11.84
C LEU A 115 -1.78 -0.78 12.80
N PHE A 116 -1.96 0.53 12.63
CA PHE A 116 -2.83 1.36 13.47
C PHE A 116 -4.30 1.35 13.01
N LEU A 117 -4.60 0.85 11.80
CA LEU A 117 -5.98 0.81 11.30
C LEU A 117 -6.86 -0.16 12.10
N PRO A 118 -8.03 0.24 12.62
CA PRO A 118 -8.92 -0.59 13.46
C PRO A 118 -9.45 -1.81 12.70
N GLU A 119 -9.46 -3.01 13.30
CA GLU A 119 -10.01 -4.21 12.63
C GLU A 119 -11.49 -4.05 12.34
N VAL A 120 -11.81 -3.78 11.08
CA VAL A 120 -13.20 -3.77 10.61
C VAL A 120 -13.56 -5.18 10.23
N GLY A 121 -14.47 -5.82 10.97
CA GLY A 121 -15.01 -7.15 10.68
C GLY A 121 -16.06 -7.54 11.71
N PRO A 122 -17.03 -8.41 11.39
CA PRO A 122 -18.02 -8.85 12.36
C PRO A 122 -17.28 -9.60 13.47
N LYS A 123 -17.11 -8.97 14.63
CA LYS A 123 -16.71 -9.66 15.87
C LYS A 123 -17.69 -10.83 15.99
N LYS A 124 -17.19 -12.05 15.89
CA LYS A 124 -17.99 -13.25 16.15
C LYS A 124 -18.53 -13.05 17.57
N GLU A 125 -19.80 -12.67 17.70
CA GLU A 125 -20.49 -12.67 18.98
C GLU A 125 -20.40 -14.12 19.45
N ARG A 126 -19.54 -14.34 20.45
CA ARG A 126 -19.54 -15.56 21.22
C ARG A 126 -20.67 -15.39 22.23
N ASN A 127 -21.71 -16.20 22.02
CA ASN A 127 -22.90 -16.47 22.83
C ASN A 127 -24.18 -15.95 22.19
#